data_AF-C3QSK0-F1
#
_entry.id   AF-C3QSK0-F1
#
_cell.length_a   1.000
_cell.length_b   1.000
_cell.length_c   1.000
_cell.angle_alpha   90.00
_cell.angle_beta   90.00
_cell.angle_gamma   90.00
#
_symmetry.space_group_name_H-M   'P 1'
#
loop_
_entity.id
_entity.type
_entity.pdbx_description
1 polymer ?
#
loop_
_entity_poly.entity_id
_entity_poly.type
_entity_poly.pdbx_seq_one_letter_code
_entity_poly.pdbx_strand_id
1 'polypeptide(L)'
;MRKLQSANILAALEAHPAFRAANTVLLYHSLNDEVDTHAFIQKWSSEKRILLPVVVGDDLELRIYTGPEDMSISGIYGIAEPTGEIFTDYAAIDFIVVPGVAFDAKGNRLGRGKGYYDRLLPRIPSAYKAGICFPFQLVEEVPAESFDIRMDIIITINEDELSHPHHPLPSCDRE
;
A
#
# COMPACT_ATOMS: atom_id res chain seq x y z
N MET A 1 -18.99 2.97 -4.35
CA MET A 1 -18.12 4.16 -4.22
C MET A 1 -16.71 3.76 -3.81
N ARG A 2 -16.48 3.24 -2.58
CA ARG A 2 -15.13 2.82 -2.11
C ARG A 2 -14.41 1.80 -3.01
N LYS A 3 -15.09 0.75 -3.52
CA LYS A 3 -14.48 -0.21 -4.46
C LYS A 3 -13.92 0.43 -5.74
N LEU A 4 -14.63 1.44 -6.28
CA LEU A 4 -14.18 2.15 -7.48
C LEU A 4 -12.98 3.05 -7.16
N GLN A 5 -13.01 3.73 -6.00
CA GLN A 5 -11.88 4.52 -5.53
C GLN A 5 -10.64 3.65 -5.33
N SER A 6 -10.79 2.47 -4.72
CA SER A 6 -9.71 1.50 -4.58
C SER A 6 -9.12 1.08 -5.93
N ALA A 7 -9.98 0.75 -6.90
CA ALA A 7 -9.54 0.37 -8.24
C ALA A 7 -8.71 1.48 -8.92
N ASN A 8 -9.12 2.74 -8.78
CA ASN A 8 -8.39 3.87 -9.35
C ASN A 8 -7.03 4.10 -8.66
N ILE A 9 -6.98 4.01 -7.33
CA ILE A 9 -5.72 4.09 -6.57
C ILE A 9 -4.76 2.98 -7.00
N LEU A 10 -5.28 1.76 -7.15
CA LEU A 10 -4.48 0.61 -7.58
C LEU A 10 -4.05 0.70 -9.04
N ALA A 11 -4.84 1.32 -9.92
CA ALA A 11 -4.43 1.59 -11.30
C ALA A 11 -3.25 2.57 -11.34
N ALA A 12 -3.26 3.61 -10.49
CA ALA A 12 -2.14 4.54 -10.35
C ALA A 12 -0.89 3.84 -9.80
N LEU A 13 -1.06 2.98 -8.78
CA LEU A 13 0.01 2.11 -8.27
C LEU A 13 0.59 1.21 -9.36
N GLU A 14 -0.27 0.58 -10.17
CA GLU A 14 0.13 -0.32 -11.26
C GLU A 14 0.91 0.40 -12.38
N ALA A 15 0.57 1.65 -12.63
CA ALA A 15 1.26 2.49 -13.61
C ALA A 15 2.63 2.98 -13.08
N HIS A 16 2.87 2.93 -11.77
CA HIS A 16 4.07 3.49 -11.16
C HIS A 16 5.34 2.72 -11.60
N PRO A 17 6.41 3.41 -12.06
CA PRO A 17 7.61 2.75 -12.58
C PRO A 17 8.28 1.80 -11.58
N ALA A 18 8.34 2.18 -10.30
CA ALA A 18 8.95 1.34 -9.27
C ALA A 18 8.17 0.04 -9.04
N PHE A 19 6.83 0.05 -9.13
CA PHE A 19 6.03 -1.17 -9.03
C PHE A 19 6.23 -2.08 -10.26
N ARG A 20 6.30 -1.48 -11.45
CA ARG A 20 6.53 -2.23 -12.70
C ARG A 20 7.88 -2.93 -12.71
N ALA A 21 8.92 -2.26 -12.23
CA ALA A 21 10.27 -2.80 -12.14
C ALA A 21 10.46 -3.84 -11.02
N ALA A 22 9.60 -3.85 -10.00
CA ALA A 22 9.69 -4.75 -8.86
C ALA A 22 9.33 -6.20 -9.22
N ASN A 23 10.11 -7.16 -8.71
CA ASN A 23 9.83 -8.59 -8.83
C ASN A 23 9.23 -9.16 -7.55
N THR A 24 9.73 -8.73 -6.39
CA THR A 24 9.20 -9.10 -5.07
C THR A 24 8.45 -7.92 -4.47
N VAL A 25 7.14 -8.09 -4.26
CA VAL A 25 6.25 -7.03 -3.78
C VAL A 25 5.55 -7.47 -2.51
N LEU A 26 5.69 -6.66 -1.46
CA LEU A 26 4.93 -6.80 -0.22
C LEU A 26 3.64 -5.98 -0.31
N LEU A 27 2.51 -6.66 -0.25
CA LEU A 27 1.16 -6.10 -0.20
C LEU A 27 0.52 -6.43 1.16
N TYR A 28 -0.65 -5.87 1.44
CA TYR A 28 -1.43 -6.23 2.61
C TYR A 28 -2.81 -6.73 2.17
N HIS A 29 -3.39 -7.68 2.91
CA HIS A 29 -4.75 -8.15 2.67
C HIS A 29 -5.73 -7.23 3.40
N SER A 30 -6.39 -6.34 2.66
CA SER A 30 -7.05 -5.15 3.20
C SER A 30 -8.24 -5.42 4.10
N LEU A 31 -8.41 -4.60 5.14
CA LEU A 31 -9.63 -4.54 5.95
C LEU A 31 -10.73 -3.69 5.27
N ASN A 32 -11.95 -3.74 5.81
CA ASN A 32 -13.14 -3.10 5.22
C ASN A 32 -13.05 -1.56 5.07
N ASP A 33 -12.21 -0.91 5.86
CA ASP A 33 -11.98 0.53 5.87
C ASP A 33 -10.69 0.94 5.15
N GLU A 34 -10.00 0.00 4.51
CA GLU A 34 -8.77 0.23 3.75
C GLU A 34 -9.02 0.20 2.24
N VAL A 35 -8.01 0.60 1.46
CA VAL A 35 -8.00 0.40 0.00
C VAL A 35 -8.05 -1.11 -0.26
N ASP A 36 -9.03 -1.53 -1.07
CA ASP A 36 -9.32 -2.94 -1.36
C ASP A 36 -8.26 -3.53 -2.29
N THR A 37 -7.35 -4.36 -1.74
CA THR A 37 -6.19 -4.92 -2.44
C THR A 37 -6.40 -6.33 -3.00
N HIS A 38 -7.52 -7.00 -2.67
CA HIS A 38 -7.70 -8.44 -2.90
C HIS A 38 -7.57 -8.84 -4.37
N ALA A 39 -8.28 -8.13 -5.27
CA ALA A 39 -8.23 -8.40 -6.70
C ALA A 39 -6.85 -8.06 -7.31
N PHE A 40 -6.16 -7.08 -6.76
CA PHE A 40 -4.83 -6.67 -7.21
C PHE A 40 -3.77 -7.72 -6.87
N ILE A 41 -3.84 -8.26 -5.65
CA ILE A 41 -3.00 -9.37 -5.18
C ILE A 41 -3.14 -10.57 -6.13
N GLN A 42 -4.39 -10.98 -6.42
CA GLN A 42 -4.67 -12.11 -7.31
C GLN A 42 -4.19 -11.88 -8.74
N LYS A 43 -4.36 -10.66 -9.26
CA LYS A 43 -3.91 -10.30 -10.62
C LYS A 43 -2.39 -10.45 -10.76
N TRP A 44 -1.64 -10.00 -9.78
CA TRP A 44 -0.18 -9.93 -9.87
C TRP A 44 0.55 -11.15 -9.32
N SER A 45 -0.12 -12.08 -8.64
CA SER A 45 0.51 -13.29 -8.09
C SER A 45 1.05 -14.26 -9.14
N SER A 46 0.58 -14.17 -10.39
CA SER A 46 1.14 -14.96 -11.50
C SER A 46 2.37 -14.33 -12.15
N GLU A 47 2.63 -13.04 -11.93
CA GLU A 47 3.68 -12.28 -12.61
C GLU A 47 4.79 -11.81 -11.66
N LYS A 48 4.48 -11.65 -10.37
CA LYS A 48 5.38 -11.13 -9.34
C LYS A 48 5.35 -12.06 -8.13
N ARG A 49 6.43 -12.08 -7.36
CA ARG A 49 6.46 -12.73 -6.05
C ARG A 49 5.73 -11.84 -5.06
N ILE A 50 4.49 -12.19 -4.75
CA ILE A 50 3.67 -11.45 -3.79
C ILE A 50 3.94 -11.99 -2.39
N LEU A 51 4.19 -11.06 -1.46
CA LEU A 51 4.29 -11.32 -0.04
C LEU A 51 3.10 -10.68 0.66
N LEU A 52 2.53 -11.39 1.63
CA LEU A 52 1.48 -10.88 2.51
C LEU A 52 1.91 -11.02 3.97
N PRO A 53 1.66 -10.01 4.82
CA PRO A 53 1.97 -10.08 6.23
C PRO A 53 0.87 -10.83 7.00
N VAL A 54 1.28 -11.65 7.96
CA VAL A 54 0.42 -12.25 8.99
C VAL A 54 0.90 -11.81 10.37
N VAL A 55 -0.04 -11.57 11.28
CA VAL A 55 0.29 -11.15 12.65
C VAL A 55 0.68 -12.38 13.47
N VAL A 56 1.91 -12.39 13.98
CA VAL A 56 2.41 -13.44 14.86
C VAL A 56 2.94 -12.78 16.14
N GLY A 57 2.16 -12.87 17.23
CA GLY A 57 2.44 -12.15 18.47
C GLY A 57 2.37 -10.64 18.24
N ASP A 58 3.49 -9.94 18.48
CA ASP A 58 3.62 -8.49 18.28
C ASP A 58 4.29 -8.12 16.94
N ASP A 59 4.62 -9.09 16.09
CA ASP A 59 5.35 -8.86 14.84
C ASP A 59 4.54 -9.27 13.60
N LEU A 60 4.99 -8.77 12.43
CA LEU A 60 4.52 -9.24 11.14
C LEU A 60 5.49 -10.26 10.58
N GLU A 61 4.98 -11.46 10.33
CA GLU A 61 5.67 -12.47 9.55
C GLU A 61 5.24 -12.37 8.08
N LEU A 62 6.19 -12.43 7.16
CA LEU A 62 5.89 -12.35 5.73
C LEU A 62 5.72 -13.75 5.15
N ARG A 63 4.67 -13.93 4.37
CA ARG A 63 4.31 -15.21 3.76
C ARG A 63 4.22 -15.04 2.24
N ILE A 64 4.76 -16.00 1.50
CA ILE A 64 4.63 -16.03 0.04
C ILE A 64 3.18 -16.37 -0.30
N TYR A 65 2.59 -15.58 -1.18
CA TYR A 65 1.24 -15.81 -1.71
C TYR A 65 1.32 -16.30 -3.15
N THR A 66 0.82 -17.50 -3.41
CA THR A 66 0.76 -18.11 -4.75
C THR A 66 -0.66 -18.18 -5.31
N GLY A 67 -1.68 -18.19 -4.44
CA GLY A 67 -3.07 -18.20 -4.87
C GLY A 67 -4.06 -18.16 -3.69
N PRO A 68 -5.38 -18.10 -3.98
CA PRO A 68 -6.43 -18.07 -2.96
C PRO A 68 -6.41 -19.25 -1.98
N GLU A 69 -5.86 -20.39 -2.39
CA GLU A 69 -5.63 -21.57 -1.55
C GLU A 69 -4.66 -21.32 -0.38
N ASP A 70 -3.79 -20.32 -0.50
CA ASP A 70 -2.89 -19.89 0.56
C ASP A 70 -3.59 -18.96 1.56
N MET A 71 -4.90 -18.76 1.46
CA MET A 71 -5.65 -17.93 2.40
C MET A 71 -6.57 -18.80 3.23
N SER A 72 -6.35 -18.79 4.54
CA SER A 72 -7.24 -19.45 5.50
C SER A 72 -7.90 -18.42 6.40
N ILE A 73 -9.19 -18.63 6.71
CA ILE A 73 -9.84 -17.88 7.79
C ILE A 73 -9.32 -18.47 9.09
N SER A 74 -8.20 -17.92 9.55
CA SER A 74 -7.52 -18.29 10.79
C SER A 74 -7.16 -17.03 11.58
N GLY A 75 -6.82 -17.21 12.85
CA GLY A 75 -6.31 -16.13 13.68
C GLY A 75 -7.35 -15.47 14.58
N ILE A 76 -6.85 -14.58 15.44
CA ILE A 76 -7.57 -14.00 16.59
C ILE A 76 -8.67 -13.03 16.13
N TYR A 77 -8.56 -12.50 14.91
CA TYR A 77 -9.41 -11.44 14.39
C TYR A 77 -10.45 -11.90 13.35
N GLY A 78 -10.48 -13.21 13.04
CA GLY A 78 -11.43 -13.77 12.07
C GLY A 78 -11.25 -13.25 10.64
N ILE A 79 -10.02 -12.84 10.29
CA ILE A 79 -9.65 -12.37 8.95
C ILE A 79 -8.98 -13.49 8.17
N ALA A 80 -8.98 -13.39 6.84
CA ALA A 80 -8.22 -14.31 6.01
C ALA A 80 -6.72 -14.00 6.17
N GLU A 81 -5.93 -14.99 6.57
CA GLU A 81 -4.49 -14.89 6.78
C GLU A 81 -3.74 -15.78 5.78
N PRO A 82 -2.56 -15.34 5.30
CA PRO A 82 -1.74 -16.13 4.39
C PRO A 82 -1.10 -17.32 5.11
N THR A 83 -1.26 -18.52 4.55
CA THR A 83 -0.72 -19.79 5.07
C THR A 83 0.47 -20.32 4.28
N GLY A 84 0.91 -19.59 3.25
CA GLY A 84 2.04 -19.98 2.41
C GLY A 84 3.39 -20.06 3.14
N GLU A 85 4.47 -20.25 2.39
CA GLU A 85 5.81 -20.38 2.97
C GLU A 85 6.29 -19.09 3.64
N ILE A 86 7.04 -19.23 4.74
CA ILE A 86 7.64 -18.09 5.44
C ILE A 86 8.74 -17.48 4.56
N PHE A 87 8.68 -16.17 4.38
CA PHE A 87 9.69 -15.39 3.68
C PHE A 87 10.55 -14.61 4.68
N THR A 88 11.88 -14.80 4.62
CA THR A 88 12.83 -14.19 5.56
C THR A 88 13.89 -13.32 4.89
N ASP A 89 13.94 -13.26 3.57
CA ASP A 89 14.89 -12.45 2.80
C ASP A 89 14.38 -11.02 2.59
N TYR A 90 14.26 -10.26 3.67
CA TYR A 90 13.71 -8.90 3.65
C TYR A 90 14.45 -7.94 2.70
N ALA A 91 15.74 -8.21 2.41
CA ALA A 91 16.55 -7.39 1.52
C ALA A 91 16.15 -7.55 0.04
N ALA A 92 15.56 -8.69 -0.32
CA ALA A 92 15.08 -8.99 -1.67
C ALA A 92 13.69 -8.41 -1.99
N ILE A 93 13.09 -7.65 -1.07
CA ILE A 93 11.82 -6.96 -1.31
C ILE A 93 12.11 -5.67 -2.07
N ASP A 94 11.55 -5.54 -3.26
CA ASP A 94 11.78 -4.40 -4.15
C ASP A 94 10.78 -3.27 -3.89
N PHE A 95 9.55 -3.62 -3.51
CA PHE A 95 8.44 -2.69 -3.36
C PHE A 95 7.53 -3.11 -2.22
N ILE A 96 7.07 -2.14 -1.43
CA ILE A 96 6.11 -2.37 -0.35
C ILE A 96 4.96 -1.37 -0.45
N VAL A 97 3.74 -1.89 -0.38
CA VAL A 97 2.52 -1.08 -0.19
C VAL A 97 2.19 -1.06 1.30
N VAL A 98 2.16 0.14 1.87
CA VAL A 98 1.96 0.34 3.31
C VAL A 98 0.58 0.96 3.56
N PRO A 99 -0.30 0.32 4.35
CA PRO A 99 -1.56 0.92 4.77
C PRO A 99 -1.37 1.92 5.91
N GLY A 100 -2.30 2.87 6.02
CA GLY A 100 -2.32 3.88 7.07
C GLY A 100 -3.72 4.44 7.28
N VAL A 101 -3.93 4.98 8.48
CA VAL A 101 -5.15 5.73 8.85
C VAL A 101 -5.09 7.14 8.25
N ALA A 102 -3.90 7.75 8.26
CA ALA A 102 -3.65 9.04 7.65
C ALA A 102 -2.22 9.10 7.06
N PHE A 103 -2.05 9.96 6.05
CA PHE A 103 -0.77 10.29 5.44
C PHE A 103 -0.68 11.80 5.23
N ASP A 104 0.52 12.34 5.10
CA ASP A 104 0.74 13.72 4.66
C ASP A 104 1.59 13.79 3.39
N ALA A 105 1.67 14.99 2.81
CA ALA A 105 2.45 15.25 1.59
C ALA A 105 3.98 15.10 1.80
N LYS A 106 4.45 15.01 3.05
CA LYS A 106 5.86 14.76 3.39
C LYS A 106 6.17 13.26 3.45
N GLY A 107 5.17 12.39 3.25
CA GLY A 107 5.30 10.94 3.30
C GLY A 107 5.23 10.37 4.72
N ASN A 108 4.85 11.17 5.71
CA ASN A 108 4.60 10.66 7.06
C ASN A 108 3.30 9.85 7.06
N ARG A 109 3.20 8.90 8.01
CA ARG A 109 2.11 7.92 8.08
C ARG A 109 1.65 7.74 9.51
N LEU A 110 0.34 7.75 9.72
CA LEU A 110 -0.28 7.34 10.97
C LEU A 110 -0.85 5.92 10.85
N GLY A 111 -0.30 4.98 11.61
CA GLY A 111 -0.84 3.62 11.71
C GLY A 111 -2.04 3.51 12.67
N ARG A 112 -2.57 2.31 12.84
CA ARG A 112 -3.66 2.01 13.81
C ARG A 112 -3.21 1.92 15.28
N GLY A 113 -1.98 2.32 15.59
CA GLY A 113 -1.45 2.33 16.97
C GLY A 113 -0.84 1.02 17.49
N LYS A 114 -0.75 -0.04 16.67
CA LYS A 114 -0.09 -1.31 17.06
C LYS A 114 1.40 -1.38 16.76
N GLY A 115 1.93 -0.46 15.95
CA GLY A 115 3.36 -0.39 15.64
C GLY A 115 3.91 -1.50 14.73
N TYR A 116 3.04 -2.31 14.10
CA TYR A 116 3.47 -3.45 13.27
C TYR A 116 4.39 -3.02 12.12
N TYR A 117 3.98 -2.01 11.35
CA TYR A 117 4.78 -1.51 10.23
C TYR A 117 6.00 -0.71 10.71
N ASP A 118 5.93 -0.06 11.87
CA ASP A 118 7.08 0.68 12.42
C ASP A 118 8.21 -0.28 12.84
N ARG A 119 7.87 -1.52 13.21
CA ARG A 119 8.84 -2.62 13.42
C ARG A 119 9.29 -3.29 12.12
N LEU A 120 8.43 -3.36 11.11
CA LEU A 120 8.72 -4.03 9.84
C LEU A 120 9.59 -3.19 8.89
N LEU A 121 9.25 -1.91 8.70
CA LEU A 121 9.91 -1.03 7.73
C LEU A 121 11.44 -0.92 7.92
N PRO A 122 11.99 -0.84 9.15
CA PRO A 122 13.44 -0.83 9.35
C PRO A 122 14.14 -2.10 8.86
N ARG A 123 13.42 -3.22 8.76
CA ARG A 123 13.95 -4.50 8.26
C ARG A 123 13.98 -4.56 6.74
N ILE A 124 13.30 -3.64 6.05
CA ILE A 124 13.16 -3.58 4.59
C ILE A 124 13.69 -2.22 4.07
N PRO A 125 14.99 -1.94 4.23
CA PRO A 125 15.53 -0.62 3.91
C PRO A 125 15.54 -0.33 2.40
N SER A 126 15.76 -1.35 1.56
CA SER A 126 15.94 -1.25 0.12
C SER A 126 14.64 -1.06 -0.67
N ALA A 127 13.51 -1.51 -0.13
CA ALA A 127 12.24 -1.47 -0.86
C ALA A 127 11.77 -0.02 -1.08
N TYR A 128 11.15 0.21 -2.23
CA TYR A 128 10.39 1.42 -2.51
C TYR A 128 9.06 1.38 -1.76
N LYS A 129 8.81 2.37 -0.88
CA LYS A 129 7.70 2.40 0.07
C LYS A 129 6.58 3.29 -0.46
N ALA A 130 5.47 2.67 -0.86
CA ALA A 130 4.29 3.39 -1.31
C ALA A 130 3.18 3.34 -0.25
N GLY A 131 2.80 4.50 0.27
CA GLY A 131 1.55 4.66 0.99
C GLY A 131 0.39 4.73 0.00
N ILE A 132 -0.66 3.95 0.21
CA ILE A 132 -1.90 4.08 -0.55
C ILE A 132 -3.03 4.48 0.39
N CYS A 133 -3.83 5.46 -0.02
CA CYS A 133 -4.89 5.96 0.84
C CYS A 133 -6.05 6.59 0.05
N PHE A 134 -7.21 6.66 0.69
CA PHE A 134 -8.31 7.47 0.16
C PHE A 134 -8.02 8.98 0.35
N PRO A 135 -8.70 9.86 -0.38
CA PRO A 135 -8.44 11.30 -0.32
C PRO A 135 -8.66 11.91 1.06
N PHE A 136 -9.68 11.45 1.78
CA PHE A 136 -9.97 11.90 3.15
C PHE A 136 -8.92 11.50 4.18
N GLN A 137 -8.00 10.59 3.82
CA GLN A 137 -6.90 10.16 4.69
C GLN A 137 -5.63 10.97 4.44
N LEU A 138 -5.59 11.78 3.38
CA LEU A 138 -4.51 12.71 3.15
C LEU A 138 -4.80 13.99 3.96
N VAL A 139 -3.98 14.24 4.97
CA VAL A 139 -4.10 15.38 5.88
C VAL A 139 -2.92 16.34 5.70
N GLU A 140 -3.06 17.56 6.21
CA GLU A 140 -2.03 18.59 6.10
C GLU A 140 -0.73 18.18 6.80
N GLU A 141 -0.84 17.62 8.00
CA GLU A 141 0.30 17.17 8.79
C GLU A 141 -0.07 15.94 9.63
N VAL A 142 0.78 14.92 9.56
CA VAL A 142 0.73 13.78 10.47
C VAL A 142 1.78 13.99 11.57
N PRO A 143 1.40 13.88 12.86
CA PRO A 143 2.38 13.83 13.94
C PRO A 143 3.34 12.65 13.71
N ALA A 144 4.62 12.95 13.55
CA ALA A 144 5.65 11.96 13.25
C ALA A 144 6.85 12.18 14.16
N GLU A 145 7.43 11.09 14.61
CA GLU A 145 8.66 11.06 15.38
C GLU A 145 9.87 10.95 14.46
N SER A 146 11.05 11.34 14.95
CA SER A 146 12.29 11.32 14.15
C SER A 146 12.73 9.92 13.68
N PHE A 147 12.22 8.87 14.31
CA PHE A 147 12.49 7.47 13.97
C PHE A 147 11.44 6.85 13.02
N ASP A 148 10.38 7.58 12.69
CA ASP A 148 9.34 7.08 11.79
C ASP A 148 9.85 7.07 10.34
N ILE A 149 9.70 5.91 9.69
CA ILE A 149 10.11 5.75 8.30
C ILE A 149 9.04 6.34 7.38
N ARG A 150 9.44 7.34 6.61
CA ARG A 150 8.60 7.97 5.59
C ARG A 150 8.42 7.09 4.36
N MET A 151 7.28 7.26 3.72
CA MET A 151 7.00 6.68 2.42
C MET A 151 7.74 7.46 1.33
N ASP A 152 8.20 6.73 0.31
CA ASP A 152 8.82 7.32 -0.88
C ASP A 152 7.78 7.98 -1.78
N ILE A 153 6.53 7.49 -1.74
CA ILE A 153 5.38 8.08 -2.43
C ILE A 153 4.08 7.85 -1.66
N ILE A 154 3.15 8.81 -1.76
CA ILE A 154 1.75 8.63 -1.38
C ILE A 154 0.90 8.61 -2.64
N ILE A 155 0.12 7.56 -2.84
CA ILE A 155 -0.78 7.40 -3.99
C ILE A 155 -2.22 7.48 -3.49
N THR A 156 -2.92 8.48 -3.99
CA THR A 156 -4.33 8.75 -3.74
C THR A 156 -4.99 9.22 -5.04
N ILE A 157 -6.31 9.29 -5.07
CA ILE A 157 -7.07 9.81 -6.20
C ILE A 157 -7.66 11.16 -5.84
N ASN A 158 -7.11 12.27 -6.33
CA ASN A 158 -7.76 13.56 -6.08
C ASN A 158 -9.15 13.56 -6.74
N GLU A 159 -10.23 13.68 -5.95
CA GLU A 159 -11.59 13.80 -6.49
C GLU A 159 -11.73 15.04 -7.39
N ASP A 160 -10.87 16.05 -7.20
CA ASP A 160 -10.79 17.24 -8.05
C ASP A 160 -10.24 16.95 -9.46
N GLU A 161 -9.42 15.91 -9.66
CA GLU A 161 -8.95 15.52 -11.00
C GLU A 161 -9.97 14.67 -11.76
N LEU A 162 -10.88 14.00 -11.05
CA LEU A 162 -11.94 13.18 -11.63
C LEU A 162 -13.25 13.97 -11.88
N SER A 163 -13.36 15.19 -11.36
CA SER A 163 -14.55 16.03 -11.49
C SER A 163 -14.38 17.28 -12.37
N HIS A 164 -13.21 17.50 -12.99
CA HIS A 164 -12.99 18.66 -13.87
C HIS A 164 -12.48 18.25 -15.28
N PRO A 165 -13.36 18.18 -16.30
CA PRO A 165 -12.94 18.42 -17.66
C PRO A 165 -12.82 19.95 -17.84
N HIS A 166 -11.84 20.58 -17.20
CA HIS A 166 -11.49 21.96 -17.51
C HIS A 166 -9.98 22.11 -17.59
N HIS A 167 -9.51 21.89 -18.81
CA HIS A 167 -8.36 22.60 -19.31
C HIS A 167 -8.86 23.93 -19.91
N PRO A 168 -8.71 25.08 -19.25
CA PRO A 168 -8.58 26.32 -19.99
C PRO A 168 -7.12 26.39 -20.45
N LEU A 169 -6.90 26.22 -21.76
CA LEU A 169 -5.73 26.80 -22.41
C LEU A 169 -5.64 28.28 -21.99
N PRO A 170 -4.45 28.81 -21.69
CA PRO A 170 -4.32 30.24 -21.58
C PRO A 170 -4.63 30.87 -22.94
N SER A 171 -5.78 31.56 -23.04
CA SER A 171 -5.96 32.59 -24.05
C SER A 171 -5.12 33.78 -23.63
N CYS A 172 -3.99 33.99 -24.29
CA CYS A 172 -3.43 35.32 -24.37
C CYS A 172 -3.10 35.62 -25.83
N ASP A 173 -3.97 36.45 -26.38
CA ASP A 173 -3.86 37.08 -27.68
C ASP A 173 -2.58 37.89 -27.80
N ARG A 174 -2.20 38.06 -29.07
CA ARG A 174 -1.11 38.89 -29.56
C ARG A 174 -1.29 40.34 -29.14
N GLU A 175 -0.20 40.98 -28.71
CA GLU A 175 0.29 42.24 -29.29
C GLU A 175 1.81 42.15 -29.47
#